data_AF-A0A822J4L4-F1
#
_entry.id   AF-A0A822J4L4-F1
#
_cell.length_a   1.000
_cell.length_b   1.000
_cell.length_c   1.000
_cell.angle_alpha   90.00
_cell.angle_beta   90.00
_cell.angle_gamma   90.00
#
_symmetry.space_group_name_H-M   'P 1'
#
loop_
_entity.id
_entity.type
_entity.pdbx_description
1 polymer ?
#
loop_
_entity_poly.entity_id
_entity_poly.type
_entity_poly.pdbx_seq_one_letter_code
_entity_poly.pdbx_strand_id
1 'polypeptide(L)'
;MKRKELGEASVRRNYAFSQRTIENFNWLIDHKIYRNETEAIDLAIERMRTIYEMREEDSKASNPEKPGDLKASKKVKTGGN
;
A
#
# COMPACT_ATOMS: atom_id res chain seq x y z
N MET A 1 26.90 31.16 21.57
CA MET A 1 26.47 29.75 21.61
C MET A 1 25.58 29.50 20.39
N LYS A 2 25.98 28.58 19.50
CA LYS A 2 25.21 28.25 18.28
C LYS A 2 23.94 27.49 18.67
N ARG A 3 22.79 27.87 18.09
CA ARG A 3 21.51 27.18 18.26
C ARG A 3 21.68 25.74 17.82
N LYS A 4 21.39 24.78 18.70
CA LYS A 4 21.27 23.37 18.33
C LYS A 4 20.05 23.24 17.43
N GLU A 5 20.27 22.93 16.16
CA GLU A 5 19.22 22.47 15.24
C GLU A 5 18.69 21.13 15.77
N LEU A 6 17.67 21.20 16.63
CA LEU A 6 17.02 20.04 17.24
C LEU A 6 15.93 19.42 16.33
N GLY A 7 15.85 19.84 15.07
CA GLY A 7 14.73 19.54 14.17
C GLY A 7 14.85 18.31 13.29
N GLU A 8 16.06 17.85 12.93
CA GLU A 8 16.19 16.88 11.82
C GLU A 8 16.09 15.40 12.21
N ALA A 9 16.28 15.03 13.48
CA ALA A 9 16.41 13.60 13.85
C ALA A 9 15.18 12.99 14.55
N SER A 10 13.94 13.29 14.14
CA SER A 10 12.75 12.73 14.83
C SER A 10 12.62 11.21 14.61
N VAL A 11 12.72 10.76 13.36
CA VAL A 11 12.46 9.35 13.02
C VAL A 11 13.56 8.41 13.54
N ARG A 12 14.84 8.77 13.37
CA ARG A 12 15.97 7.92 13.84
C ARG A 12 16.02 7.77 15.37
N ARG A 13 15.35 8.65 16.11
CA ARG A 13 15.19 8.52 17.58
C ARG A 13 14.11 7.52 17.96
N ASN A 14 13.13 7.30 17.09
CA ASN A 14 11.96 6.45 17.36
C ASN A 14 12.05 5.07 16.70
N TYR A 15 12.92 4.90 15.68
CA TYR A 15 13.01 3.68 14.88
C TYR A 15 14.47 3.30 14.59
N ALA A 16 14.80 2.02 14.76
CA ALA A 16 16.09 1.47 14.40
C ALA A 16 16.10 1.04 12.93
N PHE A 17 16.97 1.67 12.14
CA PHE A 17 17.16 1.34 10.72
C PHE A 17 18.49 0.61 10.51
N SER A 18 18.55 -0.22 9.47
CA SER A 18 19.81 -0.81 9.02
C SER A 18 20.76 0.27 8.51
N GLN A 19 22.06 0.02 8.57
CA GLN A 19 23.07 0.94 8.04
C GLN A 19 22.84 1.27 6.56
N ARG A 20 22.50 0.26 5.75
CA ARG A 20 22.15 0.43 4.33
C ARG A 20 20.95 1.35 4.13
N THR A 21 19.93 1.24 4.99
CA THR A 21 18.75 2.11 4.92
C THR A 21 19.11 3.55 5.24
N ILE A 22 19.98 3.77 6.23
CA ILE A 22 20.50 5.10 6.58
C ILE A 22 21.27 5.71 5.41
N GLU A 23 22.15 4.94 4.77
CA GLU A 23 22.92 5.38 3.59
C GLU A 23 22.01 5.77 2.43
N ASN A 24 20.96 4.99 2.18
CA ASN A 24 19.96 5.32 1.16
C ASN A 24 19.22 6.62 1.49
N PHE A 25 18.82 6.84 2.74
CA PHE A 25 18.18 8.10 3.13
C PHE A 25 19.11 9.31 2.90
N ASN A 26 20.36 9.21 3.32
CA ASN A 26 21.34 10.27 3.08
C ASN A 26 21.49 10.54 1.58
N TRP A 27 21.65 9.50 0.76
CA TRP A 27 21.76 9.65 -0.69
C TRP A 27 20.53 10.37 -1.30
N LEU A 28 19.32 10.00 -0.88
CA LEU A 28 18.08 10.62 -1.36
C LEU A 28 17.98 12.10 -0.96
N ILE A 29 18.41 12.44 0.26
CA ILE A 29 18.39 13.82 0.78
C ILE A 29 19.48 14.68 0.10
N ASP A 30 20.66 14.10 -0.12
CA ASP A 30 21.78 14.76 -0.81
C ASP A 30 21.40 15.12 -2.25
N HIS A 31 20.66 14.24 -2.92
CA HIS A 31 20.13 14.47 -4.28
C HIS A 31 18.86 15.34 -4.32
N LYS A 32 18.45 15.91 -3.18
CA LYS A 32 17.26 16.78 -3.05
C LYS A 32 15.96 16.12 -3.49
N ILE A 33 15.89 14.79 -3.44
CA ILE A 33 14.66 14.03 -3.71
C ILE A 33 13.69 14.21 -2.54
N TYR A 34 14.21 14.22 -1.32
CA TYR A 34 13.48 14.52 -0.09
C TYR A 34 14.25 15.55 0.75
N ARG A 35 13.53 16.32 1.56
CA ARG A 35 14.10 17.35 2.44
C ARG A 35 14.73 16.74 3.69
N ASN A 36 14.17 15.65 4.22
CA ASN A 36 14.65 14.93 5.40
C ASN A 36 14.08 13.50 5.45
N GLU A 37 14.49 12.69 6.45
CA GLU A 37 14.03 11.30 6.57
C GLU A 37 12.54 11.17 6.89
N THR A 38 11.97 12.16 7.58
CA THR A 38 10.54 12.15 7.96
C THR A 38 9.68 12.21 6.71
N GLU A 39 9.95 13.18 5.83
CA GLU A 39 9.25 13.31 4.56
C GLU A 39 9.40 12.06 3.68
N ALA A 40 10.61 11.48 3.62
CA ALA A 40 10.85 10.27 2.85
C ALA A 40 9.99 9.09 3.33
N ILE A 41 9.80 8.96 4.65
CA ILE A 41 9.02 7.89 5.26
C ILE A 41 7.52 8.13 5.11
N ASP A 42 7.05 9.36 5.35
CA ASP A 42 5.63 9.72 5.19
C ASP A 42 5.17 9.42 3.75
N LEU A 43 5.94 9.85 2.75
CA LEU A 43 5.63 9.57 1.34
C LEU A 43 5.70 8.09 0.99
N ALA A 44 6.61 7.33 1.60
CA ALA A 44 6.69 5.89 1.40
C ALA A 44 5.46 5.17 1.98
N ILE A 45 5.00 5.58 3.16
CA ILE A 45 3.81 5.04 3.82
C ILE A 45 2.56 5.37 3.00
N GLU A 46 2.41 6.62 2.54
CA GLU A 46 1.29 7.02 1.68
C GLU A 46 1.23 6.18 0.40
N ARG A 47 2.37 6.02 -0.29
CA ARG A 47 2.45 5.18 -1.49
C ARG A 47 2.07 3.73 -1.23
N MET A 48 2.57 3.15 -0.13
CA MET A 48 2.22 1.77 0.23
C MET A 48 0.72 1.65 0.50
N ARG A 49 0.15 2.59 1.25
CA ARG A 49 -1.29 2.63 1.52
C ARG A 49 -2.12 2.69 0.25
N THR A 50 -1.81 3.59 -0.67
CA THR A 50 -2.51 3.71 -1.95
C THR A 50 -2.45 2.40 -2.75
N ILE A 51 -1.28 1.75 -2.81
CA ILE A 51 -1.13 0.47 -3.52
C ILE A 51 -2.01 -0.62 -2.88
N TYR A 52 -2.11 -0.65 -1.55
CA TYR A 52 -2.99 -1.60 -0.86
C TYR A 52 -4.47 -1.31 -1.10
N GLU A 53 -4.89 -0.04 -1.03
CA GLU A 53 -6.28 0.37 -1.28
C GLU A 53 -6.71 0.01 -2.72
N MET A 54 -5.86 0.28 -3.71
CA MET A 54 -6.13 -0.11 -5.11
C MET A 54 -6.26 -1.64 -5.27
N ARG A 55 -5.41 -2.43 -4.59
CA ARG A 55 -5.51 -3.90 -4.64
C ARG A 55 -6.79 -4.42 -4.00
N GLU A 56 -7.27 -3.79 -2.94
CA GLU A 56 -8.56 -4.15 -2.33
C GLU A 56 -9.73 -3.80 -3.24
N GLU A 57 -9.68 -2.64 -3.91
CA GLU A 57 -10.70 -2.23 -4.88
C GLU A 57 -10.71 -3.15 -6.10
N ASP A 58 -9.54 -3.51 -6.65
CA ASP A 58 -9.41 -4.49 -7.73
C ASP A 58 -9.93 -5.87 -7.31
N SER A 59 -9.66 -6.28 -6.06
CA SER A 59 -10.17 -7.54 -5.51
C SER A 59 -11.69 -7.52 -5.31
N LYS A 60 -12.29 -6.37 -4.98
CA LYS A 60 -13.74 -6.19 -4.85
C LYS A 60 -14.43 -6.10 -6.22
N ALA A 61 -13.78 -5.47 -7.20
CA ALA A 61 -14.23 -5.40 -8.59
C ALA A 61 -14.12 -6.75 -9.31
N SER A 62 -13.21 -7.63 -8.87
CA SER A 62 -13.01 -8.97 -9.41
C SER A 62 -13.96 -10.04 -8.84
N ASN A 63 -15.04 -9.68 -8.14
CA ASN A 63 -16.14 -10.61 -7.93
C ASN A 63 -17.04 -10.57 -9.17
N PRO A 64 -16.93 -11.51 -10.12
CA PRO A 64 -17.99 -11.64 -11.09
C PRO A 64 -19.23 -12.04 -10.30
N GLU A 65 -20.30 -11.27 -10.43
CA GLU A 65 -21.64 -11.81 -10.20
C GLU A 65 -21.69 -13.16 -10.91
N LYS A 66 -21.82 -14.25 -10.14
CA LYS A 66 -22.09 -15.56 -10.70
C LYS A 66 -23.29 -15.38 -11.65
N PRO A 67 -23.19 -15.70 -12.95
CA PRO A 67 -24.36 -15.82 -13.79
C PRO A 67 -25.00 -17.16 -13.45
N GLY A 68 -25.59 -17.25 -12.27
CA GLY A 68 -26.25 -18.43 -11.76
C GLY A 68 -27.69 -18.10 -11.46
N ASP A 69 -28.49 -17.87 -12.49
CA ASP A 69 -29.92 -18.24 -12.51
C ASP A 69 -30.61 -17.83 -13.83
N LEU A 70 -30.07 -18.25 -14.98
CA LEU A 70 -30.90 -18.40 -16.18
C LEU A 70 -31.48 -19.81 -16.21
N LYS A 71 -32.58 -19.96 -15.48
CA LYS A 71 -33.68 -20.93 -15.64
C LYS A 71 -33.34 -22.16 -16.49
N ALA A 72 -33.01 -23.26 -15.83
CA ALA A 72 -33.25 -24.59 -16.35
C ALA A 72 -34.76 -24.86 -16.47
N SER A 73 -35.42 -24.26 -17.47
CA SER A 73 -36.76 -24.67 -17.88
C SER A 73 -36.64 -25.92 -18.75
N LYS A 74 -36.60 -27.10 -18.12
CA LYS A 74 -37.10 -28.31 -18.76
C LYS A 74 -37.79 -29.20 -17.75
N LYS A 75 -39.04 -28.85 -17.46
CA LYS A 75 -40.02 -29.73 -16.82
C LYS A 75 -40.92 -30.30 -17.92
N VAL A 76 -40.68 -31.55 -18.33
CA VAL A 76 -41.76 -32.46 -18.74
C VAL A 76 -41.47 -33.83 -18.15
N LYS A 77 -42.37 -34.23 -17.26
CA LYS A 77 -42.53 -35.51 -16.56
C LYS A 77 -43.48 -36.34 -17.45
N THR A 78 -43.15 -37.57 -17.80
CA THR A 78 -43.74 -38.85 -17.32
C THR A 78 -43.04 -39.98 -18.10
N GLY A 79 -42.63 -41.14 -17.59
CA GLY A 79 -43.09 -41.92 -16.45
C GLY A 79 -43.99 -43.07 -16.92
N GLY A 80 -43.46 -44.31 -16.97
CA GLY A 80 -44.24 -45.55 -16.81
C GLY A 80 -44.36 -46.49 -18.02
N ASN A 81 -43.75 -47.67 -17.88
CA ASN A 81 -43.87 -48.94 -18.63
C ASN A 81 -43.59 -48.98 -20.13
#